data_AF-A0A8B0SII0-F1
#
_entry.id   AF-A0A8B0SII0-F1
#
_cell.length_a   1.000
_cell.length_b   1.000
_cell.length_c   1.000
_cell.angle_alpha   90.00
_cell.angle_beta   90.00
_cell.angle_gamma   90.00
#
_symmetry.space_group_name_H-M   'P 1'
#
loop_
_entity.id
_entity.type
_entity.pdbx_description
1 polymer ?
#
loop_
_entity_poly.entity_id
_entity_poly.type
_entity_poly.pdbx_seq_one_letter_code
_entity_poly.pdbx_strand_id
1 'polypeptide(L)'
;MMTETAMKHLFFGRIRNKGLFWSYAPDITYDEGKDNLLCETVLKYGDIDDIRYLLVLYGESKVREVWERDVKSDARFKRLNYFLARVFFHLDVEASDFENLQHERLTKFRLLAG
;
A
#
# COMPACT_ATOMS: atom_id res chain seq x y z
N MET A 1 5.36 23.97 -14.83
CA MET A 1 4.71 22.91 -14.02
C MET A 1 5.46 21.62 -14.26
N MET A 2 5.78 20.84 -13.22
CA MET A 2 6.34 19.50 -13.40
C MET A 2 5.26 18.56 -13.92
N THR A 3 5.62 17.59 -14.76
CA THR A 3 4.66 16.59 -15.27
C THR A 3 4.31 15.58 -14.17
N GLU A 4 3.12 14.96 -14.27
CA GLU A 4 2.66 13.93 -13.32
C GLU A 4 3.68 12.78 -13.19
N THR A 5 4.18 12.29 -14.33
CA THR A 5 5.22 11.25 -14.40
C THR A 5 6.49 11.67 -13.65
N ALA A 6 6.93 12.93 -13.80
CA ALA A 6 8.11 13.41 -13.09
C ALA A 6 7.91 13.44 -11.57
N MET A 7 6.71 13.80 -11.09
CA MET A 7 6.40 13.75 -9.66
C MET A 7 6.40 12.32 -9.11
N LYS A 8 5.86 11.35 -9.88
CA LYS A 8 5.89 9.93 -9.52
C LYS A 8 7.33 9.39 -9.46
N HIS A 9 8.18 9.72 -10.43
CA HIS A 9 9.61 9.39 -10.40
C HIS A 9 10.31 9.91 -9.14
N LEU A 10 10.08 11.18 -8.80
CA LEU A 10 10.68 11.81 -7.62
C LEU A 10 10.21 11.15 -6.32
N PHE A 11 8.91 10.88 -6.22
CA PHE A 11 8.34 10.22 -5.06
C PHE A 11 8.88 8.82 -4.87
N PHE A 12 8.91 8.02 -5.94
CA PHE A 12 9.49 6.68 -5.92
C PHE A 12 10.95 6.72 -5.44
N GLY A 13 11.74 7.67 -5.96
CA GLY A 13 13.12 7.90 -5.52
C GLY A 13 13.23 8.22 -4.03
N ARG A 14 12.34 9.08 -3.51
CA ARG A 14 12.27 9.40 -2.07
C ARG A 14 11.94 8.17 -1.23
N ILE A 15 10.93 7.39 -1.62
CA ILE A 15 10.51 6.16 -0.93
C ILE A 15 11.63 5.11 -0.94
N ARG A 16 12.34 4.98 -2.06
CA ARG A 16 13.53 4.12 -2.17
C ARG A 16 14.66 4.58 -1.24
N ASN A 17 14.96 5.88 -1.21
CA ASN A 17 16.02 6.43 -0.36
C ASN A 17 15.67 6.34 1.14
N LYS A 18 14.39 6.29 1.50
CA LYS A 18 13.91 5.94 2.86
C LYS A 18 14.10 4.47 3.22
N GLY A 19 14.47 3.61 2.25
CA GLY A 19 14.68 2.18 2.46
C GLY A 19 13.39 1.34 2.48
N LEU A 20 12.25 1.87 2.03
CA LEU A 20 10.97 1.14 2.12
C LEU A 20 10.87 -0.02 1.13
N PHE A 21 11.71 -0.04 0.08
CA PHE A 21 11.84 -1.15 -0.87
C PHE A 21 12.87 -2.20 -0.42
N TRP A 22 13.05 -2.43 0.88
CA TRP A 22 14.07 -3.33 1.45
C TRP A 22 14.05 -4.78 0.92
N SER A 23 12.91 -5.24 0.39
CA SER A 23 12.76 -6.58 -0.20
C SER A 23 13.01 -6.64 -1.71
N TYR A 24 13.39 -5.52 -2.34
CA TYR A 24 13.59 -5.39 -3.78
C TYR A 24 15.06 -5.14 -4.12
N ALA A 25 15.38 -5.22 -5.41
CA ALA A 25 16.71 -4.94 -5.91
C ALA A 25 17.13 -3.48 -5.57
N PRO A 26 18.38 -3.24 -5.12
CA PRO A 26 18.85 -1.90 -4.74
C PRO A 26 18.75 -0.85 -5.86
N ASP A 27 18.84 -1.30 -7.10
CA ASP A 27 18.80 -0.51 -8.33
C ASP A 27 17.37 -0.36 -8.91
N ILE A 28 16.33 -0.74 -8.15
CA ILE A 28 14.95 -0.59 -8.60
C ILE A 28 14.66 0.86 -9.03
N THR A 29 14.14 0.98 -10.26
CA THR A 29 13.74 2.25 -10.89
C THR A 29 12.23 2.30 -11.07
N TYR A 30 11.70 3.53 -11.12
CA TYR A 30 10.29 3.76 -11.40
C TYR A 30 9.99 3.61 -12.89
N ASP A 31 8.85 3.00 -13.17
CA ASP A 31 8.10 3.06 -14.43
C ASP A 31 6.60 2.95 -14.09
N GLU A 32 5.72 3.29 -15.03
CA GLU A 32 4.26 3.31 -14.81
C GLU A 32 3.68 1.93 -14.42
N GLY A 33 4.34 0.83 -14.81
CA GLY A 33 3.97 -0.52 -14.38
C GLY A 33 4.17 -0.77 -12.87
N LYS A 34 4.88 0.12 -12.18
CA LYS A 34 5.13 0.05 -10.72
C LYS A 34 4.20 0.94 -9.90
N ASP A 35 3.17 1.54 -10.48
CA ASP A 35 2.20 2.36 -9.75
C ASP A 35 1.57 1.60 -8.57
N ASN A 36 1.09 0.37 -8.82
CA ASN A 36 0.51 -0.48 -7.78
C ASN A 36 1.55 -0.83 -6.69
N LEU A 37 2.78 -1.14 -7.10
CA LEU A 37 3.88 -1.45 -6.18
C LEU A 37 4.20 -0.26 -5.26
N LEU A 38 4.26 0.95 -5.81
CA LEU A 38 4.50 2.17 -5.04
C LEU A 38 3.36 2.41 -4.05
N CYS A 39 2.11 2.29 -4.51
CA CYS A 39 0.93 2.41 -3.64
C CYS A 39 0.97 1.39 -2.50
N GLU A 40 1.16 0.11 -2.81
CA GLU A 40 1.21 -0.97 -1.82
C GLU A 40 2.34 -0.73 -0.80
N THR A 41 3.53 -0.36 -1.27
CA THR A 41 4.71 -0.12 -0.42
C THR A 41 4.47 1.03 0.55
N VAL A 42 3.94 2.15 0.06
CA VAL A 42 3.64 3.33 0.90
C VAL A 42 2.52 3.02 1.89
N LEU A 43 1.46 2.31 1.46
CA LEU A 43 0.38 1.93 2.37
C LEU A 43 0.87 1.00 3.49
N LYS A 44 1.84 0.12 3.23
CA LYS A 44 2.38 -0.83 4.23
C LYS A 44 3.41 -0.21 5.17
N TYR A 45 4.27 0.68 4.65
CA TYR A 45 5.49 1.07 5.33
C TYR A 45 5.75 2.59 5.38
N GLY A 46 4.97 3.38 4.64
CA GLY A 46 5.11 4.85 4.60
C GLY A 46 4.59 5.52 5.87
N ASP A 47 5.01 6.77 6.05
CA ASP A 47 4.44 7.66 7.08
C ASP A 47 3.15 8.34 6.60
N ILE A 48 2.49 9.11 7.48
CA ILE A 48 1.23 9.79 7.16
C ILE A 48 1.41 10.77 5.99
N ASP A 49 2.55 11.45 5.91
CA ASP A 49 2.81 12.44 4.86
C ASP A 49 3.07 11.75 3.51
N ASP A 50 3.70 10.58 3.51
CA ASP A 50 3.85 9.75 2.32
C ASP A 50 2.48 9.29 1.80
N ILE A 51 1.57 8.85 2.68
CA ILE A 51 0.22 8.41 2.29
C ILE A 51 -0.60 9.59 1.73
N ARG A 52 -0.52 10.77 2.36
CA ARG A 52 -1.17 11.99 1.84
C ARG A 52 -0.65 12.34 0.46
N TYR A 53 0.67 12.28 0.26
CA TYR A 53 1.27 12.57 -1.03
C TYR A 53 0.88 11.52 -2.09
N LEU A 54 0.79 10.25 -1.71
CA LEU A 54 0.30 9.17 -2.57
C LEU A 54 -1.13 9.44 -3.05
N LEU A 55 -2.03 9.89 -2.16
CA LEU A 55 -3.41 10.25 -2.50
C LEU A 55 -3.48 11.43 -3.46
N VAL A 56 -2.58 12.42 -3.33
CA VAL A 56 -2.47 13.55 -4.27
C VAL A 56 -2.00 13.08 -5.65
N LEU A 57 -1.07 12.12 -5.72
CA LEU A 57 -0.52 11.65 -6.99
C LEU A 57 -1.46 10.73 -7.77
N TYR A 58 -2.20 9.86 -7.10
CA TYR A 58 -2.98 8.80 -7.75
C TYR A 58 -4.49 8.95 -7.56
N GLY A 59 -4.94 9.83 -6.66
CA GLY A 59 -6.32 9.93 -6.25
C GLY A 59 -6.75 8.79 -5.33
N GLU A 60 -7.78 9.04 -4.52
CA GLU A 60 -8.28 8.08 -3.54
C GLU A 60 -8.76 6.77 -4.19
N SER A 61 -9.45 6.84 -5.34
CA SER A 61 -10.01 5.68 -6.01
C SER A 61 -8.92 4.63 -6.35
N LYS A 62 -7.79 5.06 -6.91
CA LYS A 62 -6.70 4.16 -7.29
C LYS A 62 -5.99 3.59 -6.06
N VAL A 63 -5.72 4.43 -5.07
CA VAL A 63 -5.03 4.00 -3.83
C VAL A 63 -5.91 3.02 -3.05
N ARG A 64 -7.22 3.25 -3.01
CA ARG A 64 -8.19 2.37 -2.37
C ARG A 64 -8.30 1.02 -3.09
N GLU A 65 -8.29 0.99 -4.42
CA GLU A 65 -8.28 -0.25 -5.22
C GLU A 65 -7.08 -1.14 -4.81
N VAL A 66 -5.88 -0.55 -4.74
CA VAL A 66 -4.66 -1.26 -4.31
C VAL A 66 -4.76 -1.71 -2.85
N TRP A 67 -5.30 -0.87 -1.97
CA TRP A 67 -5.51 -1.24 -0.57
C TRP A 67 -6.44 -2.45 -0.44
N GLU A 68 -7.62 -2.43 -1.08
CA GLU A 68 -8.62 -3.51 -0.99
C GLU A 68 -8.07 -4.83 -1.55
N ARG A 69 -7.30 -4.78 -2.65
CA ARG A 69 -6.73 -5.96 -3.30
C ARG A 69 -5.50 -6.52 -2.57
N ASP A 70 -4.52 -5.68 -2.25
CA ASP A 70 -3.14 -6.13 -1.94
C ASP A 70 -2.73 -5.95 -0.46
N VAL A 71 -3.46 -5.13 0.30
CA VAL A 71 -3.09 -4.75 1.69
C VAL A 71 -4.13 -5.23 2.71
N LYS A 72 -5.43 -5.04 2.41
CA LYS A 72 -6.55 -5.34 3.29
C LYS A 72 -6.61 -6.82 3.70
N SER A 73 -6.25 -7.72 2.78
CA SER A 73 -6.27 -9.17 2.97
C SER A 73 -5.08 -9.74 3.75
N ASP A 74 -4.06 -8.94 4.09
CA ASP A 74 -2.89 -9.40 4.84
C ASP A 74 -3.10 -9.27 6.35
N ALA A 75 -3.18 -10.42 7.03
CA ALA A 75 -3.43 -10.52 8.47
C ALA A 75 -2.42 -9.78 9.35
N ARG A 76 -1.21 -9.51 8.85
CA ARG A 76 -0.15 -8.80 9.59
C ARG A 76 -0.50 -7.31 9.78
N PHE A 77 -1.38 -6.78 8.93
CA PHE A 77 -1.68 -5.36 8.86
C PHE A 77 -3.08 -5.01 9.37
N LYS A 78 -3.73 -5.84 10.22
CA LYS A 78 -5.09 -5.57 10.72
C LYS A 78 -5.28 -4.16 11.32
N ARG A 79 -4.39 -3.75 12.23
CA ARG A 79 -4.43 -2.40 12.84
C ARG A 79 -4.19 -1.28 11.82
N LEU A 80 -3.26 -1.52 10.90
CA LEU A 80 -2.96 -0.59 9.80
C LEU A 80 -4.17 -0.46 8.86
N ASN A 81 -4.83 -1.55 8.51
CA ASN A 81 -6.01 -1.55 7.65
C ASN A 81 -7.19 -0.80 8.28
N TYR A 82 -7.41 -0.97 9.59
CA TYR A 82 -8.38 -0.17 10.32
C TYR A 82 -8.03 1.33 10.28
N PHE A 83 -6.76 1.68 10.56
CA PHE A 83 -6.29 3.06 10.48
C PHE A 83 -6.46 3.67 9.08
N LEU A 84 -6.03 2.96 8.03
CA LEU A 84 -6.18 3.40 6.64
C LEU A 84 -7.67 3.62 6.27
N ALA A 85 -8.52 2.66 6.62
CA ALA A 85 -9.96 2.73 6.36
C ALA A 85 -10.62 3.95 7.00
N ARG A 86 -10.32 4.24 8.28
CA ARG A 86 -10.94 5.34 9.02
C ARG A 86 -10.37 6.70 8.64
N VAL A 87 -9.03 6.79 8.55
CA VAL A 87 -8.33 8.09 8.47
C VAL A 87 -8.22 8.59 7.03
N PHE A 88 -7.97 7.69 6.07
CA PHE A 88 -7.70 8.08 4.69
C PHE A 88 -8.86 7.78 3.74
N PHE A 89 -9.64 6.73 4.00
CA PHE A 89 -10.80 6.36 3.16
C PHE A 89 -12.16 6.72 3.77
N HIS A 90 -12.16 7.33 4.97
CA HIS A 90 -13.34 7.81 5.67
C HIS A 90 -14.49 6.77 5.77
N LEU A 91 -14.11 5.49 5.91
CA LEU A 91 -15.07 4.39 6.02
C LEU A 91 -15.63 4.30 7.43
N ASP A 92 -16.90 3.92 7.52
CA ASP A 92 -17.52 3.58 8.81
C ASP A 92 -17.34 2.09 9.08
N VAL A 93 -16.25 1.77 9.77
CA VAL A 93 -15.82 0.39 10.09
C VAL A 93 -15.29 0.33 11.50
N GLU A 94 -15.33 -0.85 12.09
CA GLU A 94 -14.77 -1.17 13.39
C GLU A 94 -13.53 -2.07 13.25
N ALA A 95 -12.71 -2.15 14.30
CA ALA A 95 -11.54 -3.02 14.28
C ALA A 95 -11.89 -4.50 14.03
N SER A 96 -13.07 -4.94 14.49
CA SER A 96 -13.61 -6.29 14.29
C SER A 96 -13.84 -6.65 12.83
N ASP A 97 -14.08 -5.67 11.95
CA ASP A 97 -14.31 -5.90 10.51
C ASP A 97 -13.07 -6.47 9.80
N PHE A 98 -11.90 -6.36 10.44
CA PHE A 98 -10.62 -6.86 9.91
C PHE A 98 -10.17 -8.18 10.56
N GLU A 99 -10.93 -8.72 11.52
CA GLU A 99 -10.53 -9.92 12.27
C GLU A 99 -10.72 -11.22 11.46
N ASN A 100 -11.81 -11.28 10.69
CA ASN A 100 -12.29 -12.48 9.99
C ASN A 100 -12.13 -12.43 8.46
N LEU A 101 -11.31 -11.52 7.95
CA LEU A 101 -11.07 -11.45 6.50
C LEU A 101 -10.41 -12.73 6.00
N GLN A 102 -10.88 -13.24 4.85
CA GLN A 102 -10.23 -14.37 4.21
C GLN A 102 -8.82 -13.97 3.77
N HIS A 103 -7.83 -14.58 4.38
CA HIS A 103 -6.42 -14.29 4.16
C HIS A 103 -5.85 -15.28 3.14
N GLU A 104 -5.70 -14.89 1.89
CA GLU A 104 -5.23 -15.77 0.81
C GLU A 104 -3.93 -16.51 1.15
N ARG A 105 -2.99 -15.82 1.81
CA ARG A 105 -1.72 -16.43 2.25
C ARG A 105 -1.92 -17.51 3.31
N LEU A 106 -2.80 -17.29 4.28
CA LEU A 106 -3.11 -18.30 5.30
C LEU A 106 -3.80 -19.51 4.67
N THR A 107 -4.66 -19.29 3.67
CA THR A 107 -5.25 -20.38 2.88
C THR A 107 -4.16 -21.17 2.15
N LYS A 108 -3.20 -20.50 1.49
CA LYS A 108 -2.05 -21.16 0.84
C LYS A 108 -1.20 -21.94 1.84
N PHE A 109 -0.90 -21.39 3.02
CA PHE A 109 -0.15 -22.13 4.05
C PHE A 109 -0.91 -23.34 4.58
N ARG A 110 -2.23 -23.24 4.77
CA ARG A 110 -3.07 -24.40 5.16
C ARG A 110 -3.04 -25.51 4.11
N LEU A 111 -3.04 -25.16 2.83
CA LEU A 111 -2.91 -26.13 1.74
C LEU A 111 -1.52 -26.80 1.69
N LEU A 112 -0.47 -26.06 2.05
CA LEU A 112 0.91 -26.55 2.06
C LEU A 112 1.28 -27.34 3.33
N ALA A 113 0.52 -27.19 4.41
CA ALA A 113 0.73 -27.87 5.68
C ALA A 113 0.00 -29.23 5.78
N GLY A 114 -0.46 -29.76 4.64
CA GLY A 114 -1.12 -31.07 4.52
C GLY A 114 -0.23 -32.23 4.94
#